data_AF-A0A9R0T0F0-F1
#
_entry.id   AF-A0A9R0T0F0-F1
#
_cell.length_a   1.000
_cell.length_b   1.000
_cell.length_c   1.000
_cell.angle_alpha   90.00
_cell.angle_beta   90.00
_cell.angle_gamma   90.00
#
_symmetry.space_group_name_H-M   'P 1'
#
loop_
_entity.id
_entity.type
_entity.pdbx_description
1 polymer ?
#
loop_
_entity_poly.entity_id
_entity_poly.type
_entity_poly.pdbx_seq_one_letter_code
_entity_poly.pdbx_strand_id
1 'polypeptide(L)' 'MEEEGAPALRVIRSSIDALGRGFDATHDTRLLYCKGSRLVDVDDGELSSRDLVMPDGLTVPGVPKGVDCSVSGHNRMHL' A
#
# COMPACT_ATOMS: atom_id res chain seq x y z
N MET A 1 9.66 -8.49 22.34
CA MET A 1 8.31 -7.93 22.18
C MET A 1 7.92 -8.18 20.74
N GLU A 2 6.89 -9.00 20.57
CA GLU A 2 6.51 -9.68 19.33
C GLU A 2 6.08 -8.67 18.26
N GLU A 3 6.80 -8.63 17.16
CA GLU A 3 6.27 -8.18 15.87
C GLU A 3 6.59 -9.26 14.83
N GLU A 4 6.16 -10.49 15.12
CA GLU A 4 5.93 -11.51 14.09
C GLU A 4 4.61 -11.18 13.36
N GLY A 5 4.47 -9.93 12.93
CA GLY A 5 3.41 -9.50 12.04
C GLY A 5 3.71 -10.08 10.68
N ALA A 6 2.82 -10.94 10.18
CA ALA A 6 3.01 -11.75 8.99
C ALA A 6 3.75 -10.99 7.86
N PRO A 7 4.73 -11.61 7.16
CA PRO A 7 5.49 -10.95 6.09
C PRO A 7 4.58 -10.26 5.04
N ALA A 8 3.36 -10.75 4.86
CA ALA A 8 2.31 -10.10 4.08
C ALA A 8 1.95 -8.68 4.59
N LEU A 9 1.70 -8.50 5.88
CA LEU A 9 1.37 -7.20 6.48
C LEU A 9 2.48 -6.17 6.24
N ARG A 10 3.74 -6.60 6.42
CA ARG A 10 4.91 -5.75 6.16
C ARG A 10 4.96 -5.30 4.70
N VAL A 11 4.75 -6.23 3.77
CA VAL A 11 4.73 -5.94 2.33
C VAL A 11 3.60 -4.96 2.00
N ILE A 12 2.38 -5.20 2.51
CA ILE A 12 1.22 -4.33 2.23
C ILE A 12 1.47 -2.91 2.76
N ARG A 13 1.92 -2.76 4.01
CA ARG A 13 2.24 -1.44 4.58
C ARG A 13 3.30 -0.71 3.77
N SER A 14 4.38 -1.40 3.43
CA SER A 14 5.43 -0.82 2.60
C SER A 14 4.95 -0.43 1.20
N SER A 15 3.97 -1.15 0.62
CA SER A 15 3.33 -0.76 -0.64
C SER A 15 2.49 0.51 -0.51
N ILE A 16 1.76 0.67 0.59
CA ILE A 16 0.97 1.88 0.88
C ILE A 16 1.90 3.08 1.13
N ASP A 17 2.96 2.88 1.92
CA ASP A 17 3.95 3.93 2.23
C ASP A 17 4.73 4.39 0.99
N ALA A 18 4.83 3.55 -0.03
CA ALA A 18 5.49 3.87 -1.29
C ALA A 18 4.64 4.76 -2.22
N LEU A 19 3.33 4.90 -1.96
CA LEU A 19 2.47 5.79 -2.75
C LEU A 19 3.04 7.20 -2.74
N GLY A 20 3.03 7.87 -3.90
CA GLY A 20 3.54 9.24 -4.05
C GLY A 20 5.06 9.40 -3.87
N ARG A 21 5.85 8.35 -3.59
CA ARG A 21 7.33 8.42 -3.57
C ARG A 21 7.91 8.23 -4.98
N GLY A 22 9.16 8.62 -5.16
CA GLY A 22 9.89 8.41 -6.42
C GLY A 22 10.22 6.93 -6.66
N PHE A 23 10.12 6.49 -7.91
CA PHE A 23 10.51 5.16 -8.38
C PHE A 23 11.54 5.29 -9.50
N ASP A 24 12.73 4.73 -9.31
CA ASP A 24 13.78 4.70 -10.32
C ASP A 24 13.62 3.45 -11.20
N ALA A 25 13.15 3.61 -12.43
CA ALA A 25 12.94 2.48 -13.35
C ALA A 25 14.20 1.68 -13.68
N THR A 26 15.40 2.23 -13.43
CA THR A 26 16.68 1.57 -13.70
C THR A 26 17.25 0.83 -12.49
N HIS A 27 16.96 1.29 -11.26
CA HIS A 27 17.53 0.74 -10.03
C HIS A 27 16.49 0.08 -9.11
N ASP A 28 15.23 0.49 -9.16
CA ASP A 28 14.15 -0.06 -8.34
C ASP A 28 13.47 -1.22 -9.07
N THR A 29 13.75 -2.45 -8.64
CA THR A 29 13.15 -3.66 -9.24
C THR A 29 11.78 -4.03 -8.68
N ARG A 30 11.36 -3.38 -7.59
CA ARG A 30 10.09 -3.60 -6.88
C ARG A 30 9.59 -2.28 -6.32
N LEU A 31 8.26 -2.10 -6.27
CA LEU A 31 7.63 -0.91 -5.66
C LEU A 31 8.05 -0.68 -4.20
N LEU A 32 8.45 -1.74 -3.49
CA LEU A 32 9.00 -1.67 -2.13
C LEU A 32 10.35 -0.94 -2.05
N TYR A 33 10.97 -0.63 -3.18
CA TYR A 33 12.23 0.08 -3.25
C TYR A 33 12.08 1.57 -3.56
N CYS A 34 10.86 2.09 -3.78
CA CYS A 34 10.62 3.53 -3.95
C CYS A 34 11.34 4.33 -2.85
N LYS A 35 12.23 5.24 -3.25
CA LYS A 35 13.11 6.00 -2.35
C LYS A 35 12.68 7.46 -2.24
N GLY A 36 13.25 8.13 -1.25
CA GLY A 36 13.19 9.58 -1.10
C GLY A 36 11.91 10.10 -0.46
N SER A 37 11.70 11.41 -0.59
CA SER A 37 10.52 12.11 -0.09
C SER A 37 9.29 11.82 -0.96
N ARG A 38 8.12 12.10 -0.39
CA ARG A 38 6.85 12.09 -1.12
C ARG A 38 6.89 13.22 -2.18
N LEU A 39 6.77 12.86 -3.45
CA LEU A 39 6.69 13.77 -4.61
C LEU A 39 5.26 14.24 -4.87
N VAL A 40 4.27 13.43 -4.50
CA VAL A 40 2.84 13.73 -4.64
C VAL A 40 2.15 13.48 -3.31
N ASP A 41 1.41 14.47 -2.83
CA ASP A 41 0.66 14.37 -1.60
C ASP A 41 -0.42 13.27 -1.67
N VAL A 42 -0.58 12.54 -0.57
CA VAL A 42 -1.58 11.47 -0.45
C VAL A 42 -2.44 11.81 0.75
N ASP A 43 -3.75 11.78 0.58
CA ASP A 43 -4.69 12.03 1.67
C ASP A 43 -4.72 10.85 2.65
N ASP A 44 -3.74 10.81 3.57
CA ASP A 44 -3.47 9.73 4.52
C ASP A 44 -3.64 10.16 6.00
N GLY A 45 -4.34 11.26 6.25
CA GLY A 45 -4.62 11.73 7.61
C GLY A 45 -5.58 10.83 8.40
N GLU A 46 -5.58 10.97 9.73
CA GLU A 46 -6.43 10.19 10.65
C GLU A 46 -7.92 10.21 10.25
N LEU A 47 -8.43 11.35 9.75
CA LEU A 47 -9.82 11.50 9.29
C LEU A 47 -10.09 10.88 7.91
N SER A 48 -9.06 10.68 7.10
CA SER A 48 -9.12 10.12 5.74
C SER A 48 -8.59 8.68 5.65
N SER A 49 -8.29 8.05 6.79
CA SER A 49 -7.87 6.65 6.87
C SER A 49 -8.98 5.71 7.39
N ARG A 50 -8.82 4.40 7.17
CA ARG A 50 -9.67 3.31 7.68
C ARG A 50 -8.86 2.03 7.86
N ASP A 51 -9.38 1.09 8.64
CA ASP A 51 -8.86 -0.26 8.66
C ASP A 51 -9.30 -1.01 7.40
N LEU A 52 -8.33 -1.49 6.61
CA LEU A 52 -8.56 -2.27 5.41
C LEU A 52 -8.48 -3.75 5.75
N VAL A 53 -9.58 -4.48 5.54
CA VAL A 53 -9.62 -5.93 5.71
C VAL A 53 -9.28 -6.60 4.39
N MET A 54 -8.21 -7.38 4.38
CA MET A 54 -7.76 -8.16 3.24
C MET A 54 -8.64 -9.42 3.07
N PRO A 55 -8.67 -10.00 1.86
CA PRO A 55 -9.52 -11.17 1.56
C PRO A 55 -9.21 -12.42 2.40
N ASP A 56 -7.99 -12.54 2.90
CA ASP A 56 -7.53 -13.63 3.77
C ASP A 56 -7.83 -13.38 5.26
N GLY A 57 -8.51 -12.28 5.59
CA GLY A 57 -8.85 -11.88 6.96
C GLY A 57 -7.76 -11.04 7.65
N LEU A 58 -6.65 -10.72 6.98
CA LEU A 58 -5.63 -9.83 7.52
C LEU A 58 -6.14 -8.38 7.56
N THR A 59 -6.10 -7.74 8.73
CA THR A 59 -6.47 -6.32 8.86
C THR A 59 -5.22 -5.42 8.81
N VAL A 60 -5.26 -4.42 7.94
CA VAL A 60 -4.23 -3.38 7.83
C VAL A 60 -4.83 -2.07 8.35
N PRO A 61 -4.34 -1.53 9.47
CA PRO A 61 -4.89 -0.30 10.04
C PRO A 61 -4.35 0.96 9.33
N GLY A 62 -5.10 2.05 9.43
CA GLY A 62 -4.63 3.39 9.00
C GLY A 62 -4.43 3.54 7.49
N VAL A 63 -5.20 2.81 6.68
CA VAL A 63 -5.08 2.85 5.21
C VAL A 63 -5.89 4.02 4.65
N PRO A 64 -5.33 4.84 3.74
CA PRO A 64 -6.07 5.92 3.08
C PRO A 64 -7.36 5.42 2.43
N LYS A 65 -8.47 6.15 2.56
CA LYS A 65 -9.79 5.75 2.03
C LYS A 65 -9.80 5.53 0.51
N GLY A 66 -8.92 6.20 -0.22
CA GLY A 66 -8.74 6.02 -1.68
C GLY A 66 -7.96 4.76 -2.06
N VAL A 67 -7.40 4.03 -1.09
CA VAL A 67 -6.70 2.76 -1.30
C VAL A 67 -7.63 1.61 -0.95
N ASP A 68 -7.71 0.65 -1.87
CA ASP A 68 -8.56 -0.53 -1.69
C ASP A 68 -7.84 -1.79 -2.19
N CYS A 69 -8.24 -2.94 -1.64
CA CYS A 69 -7.76 -4.24 -2.11
C CYS A 69 -8.75 -4.81 -3.12
N SER A 70 -8.39 -4.79 -4.41
CA SER A 70 -9.17 -5.48 -5.42
C SER A 70 -8.79 -6.96 -5.49
N VAL A 71 -9.76 -7.84 -5.27
CA VAL A 71 -9.65 -9.26 -5.60
C VAL A 71 -9.89 -9.43 -7.10
N SER A 72 -8.89 -9.09 -7.91
CA SER A 72 -9.00 -9.33 -9.34
C SER A 72 -8.88 -10.82 -9.66
N GLY A 73 -10.01 -11.49 -9.82
CA GLY A 73 -10.14 -12.66 -10.69
C GLY A 73 -10.26 -12.29 -12.18
N HIS A 74 -10.62 -11.04 -12.52
CA HIS A 74 -10.84 -10.61 -13.90
C HIS A 74 -10.46 -9.13 -14.10
N ASN A 75 -9.35 -8.90 -14.81
CA ASN A 75 -9.02 -7.61 -15.41
C ASN A 75 -10.13 -7.22 -16.40
N ARG A 76 -11.08 -6.37 -15.98
CA ARG A 76 -11.89 -5.61 -16.93
C ARG A 76 -11.40 -4.18 -16.93
N MET A 77 -10.45 -3.92 -17.82
CA MET A 77 -10.09 -2.56 -18.20
C MET A 77 -11.23 -2.00 -19.04
N HIS A 78 -12.07 -1.13 -18.48
CA HIS A 78 -12.89 -0.24 -19.29
C HIS A 78 -12.03 0.96 -19.65
N LEU A 79 -11.54 0.94 -20.90
CA LEU A 79 -11.07 2.13 -21.62
C LEU A 79 -12.26 2.99 -22.04
#